data_AF-A0A0R1YTG1-F1
#
_entry.id   AF-A0A0R1YTG1-F1
#
_cell.length_a   1.000
_cell.length_b   1.000
_cell.length_c   1.000
_cell.angle_alpha   90.00
_cell.angle_beta   90.00
_cell.angle_gamma   90.00
#
_symmetry.space_group_name_H-M   'P 1'
#
loop_
_entity.id
_entity.type
_entity.pdbx_description
1 polymer ?
#
loop_
_entity_poly.entity_id
_entity_poly.type
_entity_poly.pdbx_seq_one_letter_code
_entity_poly.pdbx_strand_id
1 'polypeptide(L)'
;MKPQNMPQWVPEISIVDEQPDGFRIQRNEAALNQTELIRVTAENNQITYMSTEGRLEYRLVFTLTNENNQTVIQEDFYIPDDTDRHLPVRLLAPIAKHAFHTNLINLGSLVESMASGKE
;
A
#
# COMPACT_ATOMS: atom_id res chain seq x y z
N MET A 1 -8.86 5.39 5.82
CA MET A 1 -8.92 3.95 5.47
C MET A 1 -8.22 3.17 6.59
N LYS A 2 -8.77 2.05 7.06
CA LYS A 2 -8.17 1.26 8.15
C LYS A 2 -7.20 0.22 7.56
N PRO A 3 -5.92 0.18 7.96
CA PRO A 3 -4.94 -0.78 7.42
C PRO A 3 -5.33 -2.25 7.62
N GLN A 4 -6.14 -2.58 8.63
CA GLN A 4 -6.67 -3.93 8.83
C GLN A 4 -7.47 -4.46 7.63
N ASN A 5 -7.98 -3.57 6.76
CA ASN A 5 -8.71 -3.97 5.56
C ASN A 5 -7.79 -4.22 4.36
N MET A 6 -6.46 -4.05 4.47
CA MET A 6 -5.50 -4.32 3.38
C MET A 6 -5.66 -5.70 2.74
N PRO A 7 -5.92 -6.81 3.46
CA PRO A 7 -6.12 -8.12 2.84
C PRO A 7 -7.31 -8.19 1.86
N GLN A 8 -8.25 -7.25 1.95
CA GLN A 8 -9.42 -7.21 1.07
C GLN A 8 -9.12 -6.62 -0.32
N TRP A 9 -8.02 -5.88 -0.47
CA TRP A 9 -7.67 -5.20 -1.73
C TRP A 9 -6.20 -5.34 -2.15
N VAL A 10 -5.33 -5.84 -1.27
CA VAL A 10 -3.93 -6.20 -1.54
C VAL A 10 -3.80 -7.73 -1.47
N PRO A 11 -3.89 -8.46 -2.60
CA PRO A 11 -3.94 -9.94 -2.59
C PRO A 11 -2.70 -10.62 -2.00
N GLU A 12 -1.58 -9.90 -1.98
CA GLU A 12 -0.31 -10.39 -1.45
C GLU A 12 -0.22 -10.33 0.08
N ILE A 13 -1.10 -9.57 0.74
CA ILE A 13 -1.12 -9.44 2.20
C ILE A 13 -2.05 -10.51 2.76
N SER A 14 -1.50 -11.40 3.58
CA SER A 14 -2.26 -12.46 4.24
C SER A 14 -2.73 -12.05 5.63
N ILE A 15 -1.89 -11.33 6.38
CA ILE A 15 -2.15 -10.96 7.78
C ILE A 15 -1.78 -9.50 8.02
N VAL A 16 -2.61 -8.83 8.81
CA VAL A 16 -2.38 -7.48 9.35
C VAL A 16 -2.64 -7.51 10.85
N ASP A 17 -1.58 -7.38 11.63
CA ASP A 17 -1.65 -7.31 13.08
C ASP A 17 -1.35 -5.89 13.55
N GLU A 18 -2.28 -5.26 14.25
CA GLU A 18 -2.07 -3.95 14.85
C GLU A 18 -1.07 -4.06 16.02
N GLN A 19 -0.12 -3.13 16.06
CA GLN A 19 0.92 -3.01 17.08
C GLN A 19 0.93 -1.57 17.63
N PRO A 20 1.52 -1.32 18.81
CA PRO A 20 1.56 0.02 19.39
C PRO A 20 2.19 1.10 18.50
N ASP A 21 3.08 0.70 17.59
CA ASP A 21 3.88 1.58 16.75
C ASP A 21 3.58 1.45 15.25
N GLY A 22 2.55 0.69 14.85
CA GLY A 22 2.16 0.50 13.46
C GLY A 22 1.38 -0.79 13.22
N PHE A 23 1.48 -1.32 12.01
CA PHE A 23 0.83 -2.55 11.59
C PHE A 23 1.89 -3.53 11.10
N ARG A 24 1.97 -4.68 11.76
CA ARG A 24 2.80 -5.79 11.30
C ARG A 24 2.07 -6.46 10.14
N ILE A 25 2.71 -6.50 8.98
CA ILE A 25 2.17 -7.08 7.77
C ILE A 25 2.92 -8.38 7.49
N GLN A 26 2.18 -9.42 7.13
CA GLN A 26 2.74 -10.63 6.53
C GLN A 26 2.20 -10.78 5.12
N ARG A 27 3.11 -11.14 4.20
CA ARG A 27 2.81 -11.35 2.80
C ARG A 27 3.09 -12.78 2.38
N ASN A 28 2.49 -13.18 1.27
CA ASN A 28 2.65 -14.48 0.66
C ASN A 28 4.11 -14.70 0.20
N GLU A 29 4.56 -15.95 0.04
CA GLU A 29 5.99 -16.32 -0.09
C GLU A 29 6.77 -15.64 -1.23
N ALA A 30 6.09 -15.13 -2.28
CA ALA A 30 6.71 -14.50 -3.44
C ALA A 30 6.94 -12.97 -3.30
N ALA A 31 6.48 -12.32 -2.22
CA ALA A 31 6.64 -10.88 -2.05
C ALA A 31 8.08 -10.49 -1.67
N LEU A 32 8.52 -9.30 -2.12
CA LEU A 32 9.85 -8.77 -1.80
C LEU A 32 10.05 -8.60 -0.29
N ASN A 33 9.07 -7.98 0.36
CA ASN A 33 8.96 -7.94 1.82
C ASN A 33 7.97 -9.02 2.24
N GLN A 34 8.45 -10.14 2.77
CA GLN A 34 7.57 -11.17 3.34
C GLN A 34 6.96 -10.72 4.67
N THR A 35 7.71 -9.93 5.44
CA THR A 35 7.27 -9.30 6.69
C THR A 35 7.73 -7.85 6.69
N GLU A 36 6.87 -6.97 7.18
CA GLU A 36 7.20 -5.55 7.32
C GLU A 36 6.38 -4.91 8.45
N LEU A 37 6.88 -3.80 8.96
CA LEU A 37 6.13 -2.90 9.83
C LEU A 37 5.73 -1.67 9.03
N ILE A 38 4.42 -1.46 8.88
CA ILE A 38 3.85 -0.29 8.21
C ILE A 38 3.34 0.72 9.24
N ARG A 39 3.88 1.94 9.19
CA ARG A 39 3.32 3.09 9.91
C ARG A 39 2.45 3.91 8.98
N VAL A 40 1.30 4.35 9.48
CA VAL A 40 0.32 5.10 8.69
C VAL A 40 0.13 6.48 9.27
N THR A 41 0.31 7.50 8.44
CA THR A 41 -0.07 8.89 8.74
C THR A 41 -1.11 9.35 7.73
N ALA A 42 -2.03 10.20 8.17
CA ALA A 42 -3.06 10.78 7.33
C ALA A 42 -3.13 12.29 7.62
N GLU A 43 -2.90 13.09 6.59
CA GLU A 43 -2.87 14.55 6.67
C GLU A 43 -3.54 15.13 5.43
N ASN A 44 -4.53 16.00 5.64
CA ASN A 44 -5.30 16.63 4.56
C ASN A 44 -5.91 15.58 3.61
N ASN A 45 -5.49 15.59 2.35
CA ASN A 45 -5.91 14.68 1.30
C ASN A 45 -4.88 13.58 1.01
N GLN A 46 -3.92 13.38 1.90
CA GLN A 46 -2.84 12.41 1.74
C GLN A 46 -2.85 11.36 2.86
N ILE A 47 -2.58 10.11 2.46
CA ILE A 47 -2.30 9.01 3.38
C ILE A 47 -0.91 8.49 3.03
N THR A 48 -0.01 8.45 4.01
CA THR A 48 1.34 7.94 3.82
C THR A 48 1.52 6.64 4.58
N TYR A 49 2.02 5.62 3.88
CA TYR A 49 2.48 4.38 4.47
C TYR A 49 4.01 4.35 4.42
N MET A 50 4.63 4.22 5.59
CA MET A 50 6.07 3.98 5.71
C MET A 50 6.29 2.51 6.06
N SER A 51 6.87 1.74 5.14
CA SER A 51 7.24 0.34 5.35
C SER A 51 8.70 0.25 5.80
N THR A 52 8.93 -0.51 6.87
CA THR A 52 10.23 -0.74 7.50
C THR A 52 10.39 -2.21 7.89
N GLU A 53 11.60 -2.61 8.29
CA GLU A 53 11.92 -3.98 8.76
C GLU A 53 11.78 -5.09 7.69
N GLY A 54 11.60 -4.70 6.41
CA GLY A 54 11.58 -5.60 5.26
C GLY A 54 12.93 -5.71 4.55
N ARG A 55 12.95 -6.38 3.39
CA ARG A 55 14.14 -6.40 2.50
C ARG A 55 14.34 -5.08 1.78
N LEU A 56 13.27 -4.31 1.59
CA LEU A 56 13.29 -2.97 1.01
C LEU A 56 12.38 -2.08 1.85
N GLU A 57 12.95 -1.04 2.45
CA GLU A 57 12.16 0.02 3.06
C GLU A 57 11.63 0.95 1.98
N TYR A 58 10.38 1.38 2.13
CA TYR A 58 9.73 2.22 1.14
C TYR A 58 8.64 3.09 1.75
N ARG A 59 8.24 4.10 0.97
CA ARG A 59 7.12 4.97 1.28
C ARG A 59 6.11 4.95 0.14
N LEU A 60 4.85 4.71 0.49
CA LEU A 60 3.72 4.92 -0.41
C LEU A 60 2.97 6.17 0.04
N VAL A 61 2.68 7.07 -0.91
CA VAL A 61 1.87 8.25 -0.67
C VAL A 61 0.63 8.16 -1.55
N PHE A 62 -0.53 8.07 -0.91
CA PHE A 62 -1.82 8.14 -1.57
C PHE A 62 -2.32 9.57 -1.53
N THR A 63 -2.57 10.17 -2.69
CA THR A 63 -3.21 11.49 -2.80
C THR A 63 -4.63 11.32 -3.32
N LEU A 64 -5.59 11.88 -2.59
CA LEU A 64 -7.01 11.86 -2.93
C LEU A 64 -7.40 13.22 -3.50
N THR A 65 -8.05 13.23 -4.66
CA THR A 65 -8.56 14.44 -5.29
C THR A 65 -10.00 14.22 -5.76
N ASN A 66 -10.82 15.26 -5.70
CA ASN A 66 -12.18 15.22 -6.21
C ASN A 66 -12.20 15.78 -7.63
N GLU A 67 -12.65 14.98 -8.58
CA GLU A 67 -12.80 15.36 -9.98
C GLU A 67 -14.13 14.87 -10.51
N ASN A 68 -14.95 15.74 -11.10
CA ASN A 68 -16.23 15.36 -11.74
C ASN A 68 -17.14 14.45 -10.90
N ASN A 69 -17.26 14.75 -9.59
CA ASN A 69 -18.04 13.96 -8.63
C ASN A 69 -17.54 12.51 -8.42
N GLN A 70 -16.26 12.28 -8.73
CA GLN A 70 -15.52 11.05 -8.45
C GLN A 70 -14.30 11.36 -7.58
N THR A 71 -13.82 10.37 -6.85
CA THR A 71 -12.55 10.45 -6.14
C THR A 71 -11.46 9.79 -6.98
N VAL A 72 -10.44 10.56 -7.32
CA VAL A 72 -9.21 10.05 -7.95
C VAL A 72 -8.19 9.77 -6.85
N ILE A 73 -7.66 8.55 -6.85
CA ILE A 73 -6.61 8.09 -5.93
C ILE A 73 -5.33 7.92 -6.75
N GLN A 74 -4.32 8.74 -6.47
CA GLN A 74 -2.97 8.59 -7.00
C GLN A 74 -2.08 7.92 -5.95
N GLU A 75 -1.26 6.95 -6.35
CA GLU A 75 -0.27 6.30 -5.48
C GLU A 75 1.13 6.57 -6.02
N ASP A 76 1.97 7.19 -5.18
CA ASP A 76 3.38 7.44 -5.47
C ASP A 76 4.27 6.58 -4.57
N PHE A 77 5.21 5.87 -5.20
CA PHE A 77 6.16 4.98 -4.53
C PHE A 77 7.56 5.60 -4.49
N TYR A 78 8.12 5.68 -3.28
CA TYR A 78 9.45 6.22 -3.03
C TYR A 78 10.29 5.20 -2.27
N ILE A 79 11.57 5.13 -2.63
CA ILE A 79 12.59 4.43 -1.84
C ILE A 79 13.43 5.51 -1.17
N PRO A 80 13.47 5.56 0.17
CA PRO A 80 14.32 6.49 0.90
C PRO A 80 15.78 6.45 0.43
N ASP A 81 16.49 7.58 0.54
CA ASP A 81 17.87 7.69 0.05
C ASP A 81 18.89 6.96 0.93
N ASP A 82 18.53 6.71 2.18
CA ASP A 82 19.29 5.96 3.18
C ASP A 82 19.03 4.45 3.15
N THR A 83 18.06 3.98 2.34
CA THR A 83 17.81 2.56 2.17
C THR A 83 18.98 1.88 1.46
N ASP A 84 19.52 0.81 2.06
CA ASP A 84 20.64 0.07 1.48
C ASP A 84 20.25 -0.59 0.15
N ARG A 85 20.76 -0.05 -0.97
CA ARG A 85 20.32 -0.40 -2.34
C ARG A 85 21.10 -1.57 -2.93
N HIS A 86 21.23 -2.66 -2.19
CA HIS A 86 21.75 -3.92 -2.74
C HIS A 86 20.82 -4.56 -3.79
N LEU A 87 19.58 -4.07 -3.91
CA LEU A 87 18.59 -4.53 -4.87
C LEU A 87 18.62 -3.71 -6.17
N PRO A 88 18.47 -4.36 -7.35
CA PRO A 88 18.40 -3.66 -8.63
C PRO A 88 17.02 -3.02 -8.83
N VAL A 89 16.74 -1.95 -8.10
CA VAL A 89 15.43 -1.25 -8.05
C VAL A 89 14.84 -0.96 -9.43
N ARG A 90 15.68 -0.55 -10.39
CA ARG A 90 15.23 -0.25 -11.77
C ARG A 90 14.62 -1.46 -12.48
N LEU A 91 15.11 -2.67 -12.18
CA LEU A 91 14.57 -3.92 -12.73
C LEU A 91 13.26 -4.33 -12.03
N LEU A 92 13.09 -3.94 -10.77
CA LEU A 92 11.89 -4.23 -9.99
C LEU A 92 10.75 -3.24 -10.25
N ALA A 93 11.05 -2.03 -10.74
CA ALA A 93 10.05 -0.97 -10.93
C ALA A 93 8.83 -1.38 -11.79
N PRO A 94 8.97 -2.12 -12.91
CA PRO A 94 7.81 -2.58 -13.67
C PRO A 94 6.91 -3.55 -12.88
N ILE A 95 7.54 -4.43 -12.09
CA ILE A 95 6.85 -5.42 -11.25
C ILE A 95 6.06 -4.69 -10.16
N ALA A 96 6.71 -3.76 -9.44
CA ALA A 96 6.07 -2.95 -8.41
C ALA A 96 4.89 -2.15 -8.98
N LYS A 97 5.07 -1.47 -10.12
CA LYS A 97 3.99 -0.73 -10.78
C LYS A 97 2.78 -1.61 -11.13
N HIS A 98 3.01 -2.83 -11.61
CA HIS A 98 1.93 -3.75 -11.92
C HIS A 98 1.17 -4.19 -10.66
N ALA A 99 1.89 -4.54 -9.59
CA ALA A 99 1.27 -4.91 -8.31
C ALA A 99 0.45 -3.74 -7.71
N PHE A 100 1.03 -2.54 -7.69
CA PHE A 100 0.36 -1.31 -7.22
C PHE A 100 -0.89 -0.97 -8.03
N HIS A 101 -0.81 -1.04 -9.36
CA HIS A 101 -1.97 -0.85 -10.22
C HIS A 101 -3.10 -1.84 -9.91
N THR A 102 -2.76 -3.11 -9.69
CA THR A 102 -3.72 -4.16 -9.32
C THR A 102 -4.39 -3.86 -7.98
N ASN A 103 -3.60 -3.44 -6.99
CA ASN A 103 -4.11 -3.06 -5.67
C ASN A 103 -5.08 -1.86 -5.76
N LEU A 104 -4.75 -0.84 -6.56
CA LEU A 104 -5.62 0.32 -6.76
C LEU A 104 -6.95 -0.03 -7.43
N ILE A 105 -6.96 -0.95 -8.41
CA ILE A 105 -8.20 -1.44 -9.04
C ILE A 105 -9.07 -2.17 -8.02
N ASN A 106 -8.48 -3.06 -7.22
CA ASN A 106 -9.19 -3.80 -6.19
C ASN A 106 -9.77 -2.86 -5.13
N LEU A 107 -8.99 -1.84 -4.73
CA LEU A 107 -9.41 -0.84 -3.78
C LEU A 107 -10.59 -0.02 -4.32
N GLY A 108 -10.54 0.43 -5.57
CA GLY A 108 -11.65 1.12 -6.22
C GLY A 108 -12.92 0.26 -6.21
N SER A 109 -12.78 -1.00 -6.63
CA SER A 109 -13.88 -1.97 -6.65
C SER A 109 -14.50 -2.20 -5.26
N LEU A 110 -13.66 -2.30 -4.22
CA LEU A 110 -14.07 -2.48 -2.83
C LEU A 110 -14.84 -1.26 -2.30
N VAL A 111 -14.36 -0.05 -2.59
CA VAL A 111 -15.01 1.19 -2.14
C VAL A 111 -16.33 1.40 -2.88
N GLU A 112 -16.38 1.11 -4.17
CA GLU A 112 -17.61 1.20 -4.98
C GLU A 112 -18.68 0.20 -4.53
N SER A 113 -18.29 -1.03 -4.15
CA SER A 113 -19.24 -2.04 -3.64
C SER A 113 -19.83 -1.62 -2.30
N MET A 114 -19.00 -1.08 -1.39
CA MET A 114 -19.44 -0.52 -0.11
C MET A 114 -20.38 0.68 -0.30
N ALA A 115 -20.10 1.56 -1.24
CA ALA A 115 -20.97 2.70 -1.56
C ALA A 115 -22.31 2.28 -2.18
N SER A 116 -22.34 1.14 -2.89
CA SER A 116 -23.52 0.63 -3.60
C SER A 116 -24.45 -0.23 -2.73
N GLY A 117 -24.10 -0.50 -1.46
CA GLY A 117 -24.93 -1.29 -0.53
C GLY A 117 -25.13 -2.76 -0.91
N LYS A 118 -24.21 -3.33 -1.71
CA LYS A 118 -24.20 -4.76 -2.04
C LYS A 118 -23.26 -5.50 -1.08
N GLU A 119 -23.80 -5.89 0.07
CA GLU A 119 -23.23 -6.93 0.95
C GLU A 119 -23.79 -8.31 0.57
#